data_AF-A0A100WKX3-F1
#
_entry.id   AF-A0A100WKX3-F1
#
_cell.length_a   1.000
_cell.length_b   1.000
_cell.length_c   1.000
_cell.angle_alpha   90.00
_cell.angle_beta   90.00
_cell.angle_gamma   90.00
#
_symmetry.space_group_name_H-M   'P 1'
#
loop_
_entity.id
_entity.type
_entity.pdbx_description
1 polymer ?
#
loop_
_entity_poly.entity_id
_entity_poly.type
_entity_poly.pdbx_seq_one_letter_code
_entity_poly.pdbx_strand_id
1 'polypeptide(L)'
;MTEQGDSNGPGTENVVVEHVRVGDVLSLSGDDDPRTHVFRVAKVELRNKLSTGEQPRVILTSEPTGAGTPMVLDYPTGTRLRKIIGRPSG
;
A
#
# COMPACT_ATOMS: atom_id res chain seq x y z
N MET A 1 -16.91 -31.07 9.68
CA MET A 1 -17.75 -29.99 10.22
C MET A 1 -17.08 -29.54 11.50
N THR A 2 -16.63 -28.31 11.74
CA THR A 2 -16.50 -27.08 10.95
C THR A 2 -15.70 -26.18 11.88
N GLU A 3 -14.45 -25.89 11.58
CA GLU A 3 -13.72 -24.80 12.21
C GLU A 3 -13.20 -23.91 11.08
N GLN A 4 -14.14 -23.43 10.25
CA GLN A 4 -13.95 -22.15 9.57
C GLN A 4 -13.92 -21.12 10.70
N GLY A 5 -12.76 -20.96 11.32
CA GLY A 5 -12.50 -19.80 12.16
C GLY A 5 -12.75 -18.59 11.28
N ASP A 6 -13.78 -17.83 11.65
CA ASP A 6 -14.04 -16.49 11.14
C ASP A 6 -12.72 -15.73 11.10
N SER A 7 -12.07 -15.77 9.93
CA SER A 7 -10.94 -14.92 9.61
C SER A 7 -11.50 -13.54 9.30
N ASN A 8 -12.25 -12.97 10.24
CA ASN A 8 -12.79 -11.61 10.19
C ASN A 8 -11.67 -10.60 10.52
N GLY A 9 -10.43 -10.94 10.14
CA GLY A 9 -9.35 -9.99 9.99
C GLY A 9 -9.57 -9.18 8.73
N PRO A 10 -8.98 -8.00 8.61
CA PRO A 10 -8.98 -7.31 7.33
C PRO A 10 -8.38 -8.25 6.28
N GLY A 11 -9.09 -8.48 5.18
CA GLY A 11 -8.51 -9.21 4.07
C GLY A 11 -7.30 -8.45 3.54
N THR A 12 -6.41 -9.15 2.84
CA THR A 12 -5.34 -8.48 2.09
C THR A 12 -5.28 -9.04 0.68
N GLU A 13 -5.03 -8.18 -0.30
CA GLU A 13 -4.77 -8.56 -1.68
C GLU A 13 -3.38 -8.11 -2.13
N ASN A 14 -2.82 -8.78 -3.13
CA ASN A 14 -1.60 -8.30 -3.78
C ASN A 14 -1.98 -7.36 -4.92
N VAL A 15 -1.50 -6.13 -4.87
CA VAL A 15 -1.70 -5.11 -5.90
C VAL A 15 -0.34 -4.73 -6.50
N VAL A 16 -0.29 -4.55 -7.82
CA VAL A 16 0.91 -3.96 -8.44
C VAL A 16 0.95 -2.46 -8.12
N VAL A 17 2.14 -1.91 -7.89
CA VAL A 17 2.30 -0.52 -7.43
C VAL A 17 1.67 0.50 -8.40
N GLU A 18 1.63 0.19 -9.69
CA GLU A 18 0.99 0.99 -10.74
C GLU A 18 -0.55 1.05 -10.62
N HIS A 19 -1.15 0.09 -9.93
CA HIS A 19 -2.60 0.04 -9.68
C HIS A 19 -3.01 0.63 -8.33
N VAL A 20 -2.03 1.04 -7.51
CA VAL A 20 -2.30 1.71 -6.24
C VAL A 20 -2.93 3.06 -6.50
N ARG A 21 -3.99 3.38 -5.73
CA ARG A 21 -4.72 4.65 -5.84
C ARG A 21 -4.64 5.43 -4.53
N VAL A 22 -4.86 6.74 -4.64
CA VAL A 22 -5.09 7.59 -3.46
C VAL A 22 -6.29 7.05 -2.68
N GLY A 23 -6.14 6.99 -1.35
CA GLY A 23 -7.11 6.38 -0.44
C GLY A 23 -6.88 4.90 -0.17
N ASP A 24 -6.02 4.22 -0.94
CA ASP A 24 -5.67 2.83 -0.64
C ASP A 24 -4.86 2.74 0.66
N VAL A 25 -5.08 1.64 1.39
CA VAL A 25 -4.32 1.32 2.60
C VAL A 25 -3.44 0.12 2.30
N LEU A 26 -2.13 0.30 2.42
CA LEU A 26 -1.13 -0.73 2.20
C LEU A 26 -0.57 -1.22 3.52
N SER A 27 -0.28 -2.52 3.61
CA SER A 27 0.49 -3.09 4.71
C SER A 27 1.96 -3.09 4.32
N LEU A 28 2.77 -2.35 5.06
CA LEU A 28 4.23 -2.40 4.91
C LEU A 28 4.84 -3.55 5.70
N SER A 29 4.10 -4.15 6.63
CA SER A 29 4.59 -5.32 7.37
C SER A 29 4.30 -6.64 6.64
N GLY A 30 5.25 -7.56 6.76
CA GLY A 30 5.09 -8.98 6.43
C GLY A 30 4.56 -9.82 7.60
N ASP A 31 4.25 -9.21 8.74
CA ASP A 31 3.72 -9.88 9.92
C ASP A 31 2.30 -10.44 9.72
N ASP A 32 1.87 -11.24 10.70
CA ASP A 32 0.54 -11.85 10.76
C ASP A 32 -0.59 -10.80 10.82
N ASP A 33 -0.35 -9.67 11.52
CA ASP A 33 -1.28 -8.53 11.55
C ASP A 33 -0.88 -7.42 10.55
N PRO A 34 -1.62 -7.27 9.43
CA PRO A 34 -1.35 -6.25 8.42
C PRO A 34 -1.67 -4.82 8.89
N ARG A 35 -2.32 -4.62 10.05
CA ARG A 35 -2.68 -3.29 10.57
C ARG A 35 -1.57 -2.62 11.39
N THR A 36 -0.51 -3.35 11.70
CA THR A 36 0.58 -2.84 12.54
C THR A 36 1.36 -1.70 11.87
N HIS A 37 1.56 -1.80 10.55
CA HIS A 37 2.29 -0.81 9.75
C HIS A 37 1.49 -0.45 8.51
N VAL A 38 0.49 0.43 8.69
CA VAL A 38 -0.36 0.90 7.61
C VAL A 38 0.23 2.11 6.91
N PHE A 39 0.19 2.08 5.59
CA PHE A 39 0.51 3.20 4.71
C PHE A 39 -0.77 3.61 3.98
N ARG A 40 -1.35 4.73 4.40
CA ARG A 40 -2.53 5.31 3.73
C ARG A 40 -2.05 6.21 2.61
N VAL A 41 -2.34 5.85 1.37
CA VAL A 41 -1.83 6.57 0.21
C VAL A 41 -2.56 7.92 0.05
N ALA A 42 -1.86 9.02 0.24
CA ALA A 42 -2.36 10.38 -0.01
C ALA A 42 -2.05 10.87 -1.43
N LYS A 43 -0.92 10.42 -2.00
CA LYS A 43 -0.48 10.83 -3.34
C LYS A 43 0.21 9.67 -4.07
N VAL A 44 0.02 9.62 -5.38
CA VAL A 44 0.70 8.70 -6.30
C VAL A 44 1.31 9.53 -7.42
N GLU A 45 2.61 9.36 -7.65
CA GLU A 45 3.33 10.01 -8.74
C GLU A 45 4.06 8.97 -9.58
N LEU A 46 3.84 9.01 -10.90
CA LEU A 46 4.59 8.18 -11.83
C LEU A 46 5.76 9.00 -12.40
N ARG A 47 6.99 8.59 -12.08
CA ARG A 47 8.21 9.17 -12.65
C ARG A 47 8.66 8.36 -13.85
N ASN A 48 8.28 8.84 -15.03
CA ASN A 48 8.77 8.35 -16.31
C ASN A 48 9.95 9.23 -16.75
N LYS A 49 11.18 8.86 -16.40
CA LYS A 49 12.37 9.51 -16.98
C LYS A 49 12.78 8.77 -18.25
N LEU A 50 12.07 9.06 -19.33
CA LEU A 50 12.33 8.50 -20.66
C LEU A 50 13.62 9.04 -21.32
N SER A 51 14.34 9.97 -20.68
CA SER A 51 15.52 10.62 -21.27
C SER A 51 16.86 9.95 -20.93
N THR A 52 16.93 9.13 -19.88
CA THR A 52 18.20 8.58 -19.33
C THR A 52 18.26 7.05 -19.31
N GLY A 53 17.22 6.36 -19.78
CA GLY A 53 17.12 4.90 -19.69
C GLY A 53 16.83 4.38 -18.28
N GLU A 54 16.44 5.25 -17.34
CA GLU A 54 16.01 4.84 -16.01
C GLU A 54 14.66 4.11 -16.09
N GLN A 55 14.53 3.00 -15.35
CA GLN A 55 13.28 2.26 -15.24
C GLN A 55 12.20 3.15 -14.61
N PRO A 56 10.96 3.17 -15.15
CA PRO A 56 9.88 3.96 -14.57
C PRO A 56 9.63 3.56 -13.11
N ARG A 57 9.33 4.56 -12.30
CA ARG A 57 9.13 4.42 -10.85
C ARG A 57 7.82 5.05 -10.42
N VAL A 58 7.19 4.43 -9.44
CA VAL A 58 5.99 4.96 -8.77
C VAL A 58 6.40 5.42 -7.38
N ILE A 59 6.15 6.69 -7.11
CA ILE A 59 6.33 7.30 -5.80
C ILE A 59 4.97 7.36 -5.12
N LEU A 60 4.88 6.76 -3.94
CA LEU A 60 3.71 6.82 -3.07
C LEU A 60 4.02 7.75 -1.90
N THR A 61 3.11 8.66 -1.59
CA THR A 61 3.18 9.50 -0.39
C THR A 61 2.05 9.15 0.54
N SER A 62 2.33 8.97 1.84
CA SER A 62 1.31 8.66 2.82
C SER A 62 0.57 9.90 3.28
N GLU A 63 -0.63 9.71 3.85
CA GLU A 63 -1.23 10.70 4.72
C GLU A 63 -0.29 10.96 5.92
N PRO A 64 -0.12 12.21 6.36
CA PRO A 64 0.57 12.51 7.59
C PRO A 64 -0.25 11.97 8.76
N THR A 65 0.36 11.13 9.60
CA THR A 65 -0.25 10.69 10.86
C THR A 65 -0.04 11.78 11.91
N GLY A 66 -1.07 12.60 12.14
CA GLY A 66 -1.01 13.70 13.12
C GLY A 66 -0.06 14.82 12.69
N ALA A 67 0.83 15.25 13.59
CA ALA A 67 1.84 16.28 13.31
C ALA A 67 3.10 15.75 12.58
N GLY A 68 3.08 14.48 12.15
CA GLY A 68 4.23 13.83 11.52
C GLY A 68 4.46 14.23 10.06
N THR A 69 5.68 13.98 9.58
CA THR A 69 6.03 14.08 8.15
C THR A 69 5.38 12.94 7.37
N PRO A 70 4.76 13.18 6.21
CA PRO A 70 4.27 12.11 5.36
C PRO A 70 5.41 11.20 4.92
N MET A 71 5.17 9.89 4.95
CA MET A 71 6.13 8.91 4.45
C MET A 71 6.13 8.92 2.93
N VAL A 72 7.31 8.81 2.32
CA VAL A 72 7.47 8.72 0.87
C VAL A 72 8.16 7.40 0.54
N LEU A 73 7.53 6.60 -0.30
CA LEU A 73 8.06 5.32 -0.79
C LEU A 73 8.27 5.41 -2.29
N ASP A 74 9.41 4.92 -2.77
CA ASP A 74 9.79 4.89 -4.19
C ASP A 74 9.98 3.44 -4.62
N TYR A 75 9.14 2.99 -5.55
CA TYR A 75 9.14 1.62 -6.07
C TYR A 75 9.34 1.59 -7.59
N PRO A 76 10.07 0.60 -8.13
CA PRO A 76 10.03 0.33 -9.56
C PRO A 76 8.63 -0.16 -9.97
N THR A 77 8.25 0.12 -11.22
CA THR A 77 7.03 -0.48 -11.82
C THR A 77 7.08 -2.01 -11.75
N GLY A 78 5.93 -2.66 -11.59
CA GLY A 78 5.82 -4.11 -11.42
C GLY A 78 6.04 -4.62 -9.98
N THR A 79 6.46 -3.77 -9.02
CA THR A 79 6.51 -4.18 -7.61
C THR A 79 5.11 -4.54 -7.12
N ARG A 80 4.99 -5.69 -6.43
CA ARG A 80 3.75 -6.13 -5.77
C ARG A 80 3.76 -5.66 -4.32
N LEU A 81 2.69 -4.99 -3.92
CA LEU A 81 2.46 -4.49 -2.58
C LEU A 81 1.22 -5.19 -1.99
N ARG A 82 1.20 -5.32 -0.67
CA ARG A 82 0.07 -5.89 0.06
C ARG A 82 -0.93 -4.79 0.38
N LYS A 83 -2.09 -4.80 -0.27
CA LYS A 83 -3.20 -3.88 -0.02
C LYS A 83 -4.16 -4.49 0.98
N ILE A 84 -4.62 -3.69 1.93
CA ILE A 84 -5.61 -4.09 2.92
C ILE A 84 -7.01 -3.91 2.32
N ILE A 85 -7.79 -4.99 2.26
CA ILE A 85 -9.16 -5.03 1.75
C ILE A 85 -10.13 -5.30 2.90
N GLY A 86 -11.21 -4.53 2.95
CA GLY A 86 -12.18 -4.56 4.03
C GLY A 86 -12.24 -3.21 4.72
N ARG A 87 -13.45 -2.65 4.81
CA ARG A 87 -13.68 -1.41 5.55
C ARG A 87 -13.17 -1.62 6.97
N PRO A 88 -12.38 -0.70 7.55
CA PRO A 88 -12.43 -0.58 9.01
C PRO A 88 -13.90 -0.32 9.32
N SER A 89 -14.57 -1.28 9.95
CA SER A 89 -15.88 -1.06 10.54
C SER A 89 -15.74 0.19 11.40
N GLY A 90 -16.41 1.27 10.98
CA GLY A 90 -16.50 2.49 11.76
C GLY A 90 -17.26 2.25 13.05
#